data_AF-A0A2A7MFK5-F1
#
_entry.id   AF-A0A2A7MFK5-F1
#
_cell.length_a   1.000
_cell.length_b   1.000
_cell.length_c   1.000
_cell.angle_alpha   90.00
_cell.angle_beta   90.00
_cell.angle_gamma   90.00
#
_symmetry.space_group_name_H-M   'P 1'
#
loop_
_entity.id
_entity.type
_entity.pdbx_description
1 polymer ?
#
loop_
_entity_poly.entity_id
_entity_poly.type
_entity_poly.pdbx_seq_one_letter_code
_entity_poly.pdbx_strand_id
1 'polypeptide(L)'
;MYYSYVMGIDNSINELKKDGFVIEPDGNNYMISFPENKAIVWEKYISKHLELEYWNEYIADNNVVFLFHLQDGIRKYEVYNYKNDEVLALCEKLCKCKFESIKTMLVENHFYKDKIN
;
A
#
# COMPACT_ATOMS: atom_id res chain seq x y z
N MET A 1 -12.43 -7.99 0.77
CA MET A 1 -12.34 -6.51 0.68
C MET A 1 -10.90 -6.18 0.93
N TYR A 2 -10.31 -5.32 0.10
CA TYR A 2 -8.90 -4.96 0.23
C TYR A 2 -8.75 -3.59 0.87
N TYR A 3 -7.64 -3.41 1.58
CA TYR A 3 -7.38 -2.23 2.40
C TYR A 3 -5.99 -1.68 2.08
N SER A 4 -5.90 -0.38 1.77
CA SER A 4 -4.63 0.28 1.48
C SER A 4 -4.51 1.58 2.27
N TYR A 5 -3.35 1.80 2.86
CA TYR A 5 -2.92 3.08 3.38
C TYR A 5 -1.93 3.65 2.36
N VAL A 6 -2.20 4.85 1.87
CA VAL A 6 -1.40 5.44 0.80
C VAL A 6 -0.87 6.81 1.19
N MET A 7 0.42 6.98 0.93
CA MET A 7 1.20 8.18 1.11
C MET A 7 1.80 8.58 -0.24
N GLY A 8 2.23 9.84 -0.39
CA GLY A 8 2.94 10.29 -1.59
C GLY A 8 2.06 10.28 -2.85
N ILE A 9 0.79 10.67 -2.70
CA ILE A 9 -0.16 10.88 -3.79
C ILE A 9 -0.94 12.18 -3.55
N ASP A 10 -1.41 12.79 -4.63
CA ASP A 10 -2.23 14.01 -4.55
C ASP A 10 -3.74 13.71 -4.40
N ASN A 11 -4.54 14.79 -4.36
CA ASN A 11 -5.99 14.72 -4.16
C ASN A 11 -6.76 14.10 -5.34
N SER A 12 -6.10 13.78 -6.46
CA SER A 12 -6.74 13.11 -7.61
C SER A 12 -7.28 11.73 -7.26
N ILE A 13 -6.85 11.14 -6.14
CA ILE A 13 -7.37 9.85 -5.65
C ILE A 13 -8.88 9.88 -5.44
N ASN A 14 -9.44 11.05 -5.09
CA ASN A 14 -10.89 11.21 -4.89
C ASN A 14 -11.70 10.87 -6.15
N GLU A 15 -11.11 10.88 -7.33
CA GLU A 15 -11.77 10.44 -8.56
C GLU A 15 -12.17 8.96 -8.50
N LEU A 16 -11.43 8.10 -7.78
CA LEU A 16 -11.73 6.68 -7.66
C LEU A 16 -13.03 6.40 -6.87
N LYS A 17 -13.59 7.40 -6.16
CA LYS A 17 -14.91 7.25 -5.52
C LYS A 17 -15.99 6.87 -6.53
N LYS A 18 -15.91 7.38 -7.77
CA LYS A 18 -16.84 7.02 -8.87
C LYS A 18 -16.77 5.54 -9.25
N ASP A 19 -15.64 4.89 -8.98
CA ASP A 19 -15.37 3.50 -9.30
C ASP A 19 -15.66 2.55 -8.14
N GLY A 20 -16.25 3.06 -7.04
CA GLY A 20 -16.65 2.28 -5.87
C GLY A 20 -15.56 2.12 -4.80
N PHE A 21 -14.51 2.95 -4.84
CA PHE A 21 -13.51 3.03 -3.77
C PHE A 21 -14.05 3.86 -2.60
N VAL A 22 -13.88 3.37 -1.38
CA VAL A 22 -14.08 4.15 -0.16
C VAL A 22 -12.75 4.80 0.19
N ILE A 23 -12.75 6.12 0.33
CA ILE A 23 -11.55 6.93 0.56
C ILE A 23 -11.81 7.82 1.75
N GLU A 24 -11.03 7.61 2.80
CA GLU A 24 -11.08 8.35 4.06
C GLU A 24 -9.75 9.10 4.23
N PRO A 25 -9.76 10.43 4.38
CA PRO A 25 -8.54 11.19 4.61
C PRO A 25 -7.97 10.92 6.00
N ASP A 26 -6.63 10.87 6.09
CA ASP A 26 -5.89 10.78 7.34
C ASP A 26 -4.69 11.75 7.29
N GLY A 27 -4.92 12.98 7.75
CA GLY A 27 -3.95 14.07 7.59
C GLY A 27 -3.65 14.36 6.12
N ASN A 28 -2.42 14.10 5.68
CA ASN A 28 -1.98 14.24 4.28
C ASN A 28 -2.01 12.91 3.51
N ASN A 29 -2.49 11.84 4.14
CA ASN A 29 -2.53 10.49 3.60
C ASN A 29 -3.99 10.03 3.44
N TYR A 30 -4.17 8.81 2.92
CA TYR A 30 -5.50 8.26 2.72
C TYR A 30 -5.60 6.80 3.15
N MET A 31 -6.72 6.46 3.77
CA MET A 31 -7.18 5.10 4.04
C MET A 31 -8.19 4.70 2.98
N ILE A 32 -7.92 3.57 2.31
CA ILE A 32 -8.66 3.13 1.14
C ILE A 32 -9.23 1.74 1.39
N SER A 33 -10.52 1.56 1.09
CA SER A 33 -11.15 0.25 1.03
C SER A 33 -11.78 0.02 -0.34
N PHE A 34 -11.53 -1.14 -0.94
CA PHE A 34 -12.04 -1.46 -2.28
C PHE A 34 -12.25 -2.96 -2.49
N PRO A 35 -13.23 -3.37 -3.33
CA PRO A 35 -13.47 -4.77 -3.60
C PRO A 35 -12.33 -5.40 -4.41
N GLU A 36 -12.13 -6.71 -4.26
CA GLU A 36 -11.05 -7.46 -4.91
C GLU A 36 -10.99 -7.23 -6.44
N ASN A 37 -12.14 -7.20 -7.11
CA ASN A 37 -12.22 -6.99 -8.55
C ASN A 37 -11.73 -5.61 -9.02
N LYS A 38 -11.41 -4.69 -8.09
CA LYS A 38 -10.81 -3.38 -8.35
C LYS A 38 -9.30 -3.33 -8.13
N ALA A 39 -8.65 -4.44 -7.74
CA ALA A 39 -7.20 -4.50 -7.54
C ALA A 39 -6.40 -4.00 -8.77
N ILE A 40 -6.77 -4.43 -9.98
CA ILE A 40 -6.10 -3.97 -11.21
C ILE A 40 -6.28 -2.46 -11.43
N VAL A 41 -7.44 -1.91 -11.06
CA VAL A 41 -7.70 -0.46 -11.17
C VAL A 41 -6.82 0.30 -10.17
N TRP A 42 -6.72 -0.21 -8.94
CA TRP A 42 -5.87 0.34 -7.89
C TRP A 42 -4.40 0.34 -8.28
N GLU A 43 -3.86 -0.81 -8.71
CA GLU A 43 -2.45 -0.95 -9.09
C GLU A 43 -2.08 -0.02 -10.26
N LYS A 44 -2.98 0.15 -11.23
CA LYS A 44 -2.80 1.10 -12.35
C LYS A 44 -2.81 2.55 -11.90
N TYR A 45 -3.65 2.89 -10.92
CA TYR A 45 -3.67 4.23 -10.35
C TYR A 45 -2.36 4.51 -9.61
N ILE A 46 -1.97 3.63 -8.68
CA ILE A 46 -0.70 3.76 -7.94
C ILE A 46 0.49 3.89 -8.89
N SER A 47 0.54 3.06 -9.93
CA SER A 47 1.67 3.09 -10.88
C SER A 47 1.82 4.41 -11.64
N LYS A 48 0.77 5.22 -11.73
CA LYS A 48 0.78 6.52 -12.42
C LYS A 48 0.99 7.70 -11.48
N HIS A 49 0.57 7.56 -10.22
CA HIS A 49 0.42 8.69 -9.30
C HIS A 49 1.36 8.64 -8.09
N LEU A 50 1.91 7.46 -7.76
CA LEU A 50 2.84 7.32 -6.64
C LEU A 50 4.14 8.08 -6.94
N GLU A 51 4.61 8.87 -6.00
CA GLU A 51 5.90 9.56 -6.13
C GLU A 51 7.09 8.60 -6.21
N LEU A 52 8.19 9.05 -6.84
CA LEU A 52 9.42 8.27 -6.95
C LEU A 52 10.03 8.05 -5.56
N GLU A 53 10.58 6.85 -5.32
CA GLU A 53 11.11 6.40 -4.03
C GLU A 53 10.05 6.23 -2.92
N TYR A 54 8.76 6.29 -3.26
CA TYR A 54 7.68 5.86 -2.39
C TYR A 54 7.26 4.41 -2.71
N TRP A 55 6.53 3.81 -1.77
CA TRP A 55 5.80 2.58 -2.00
C TRP A 55 4.35 2.74 -1.55
N ASN A 56 3.49 1.88 -2.09
CA ASN A 56 2.16 1.65 -1.56
C ASN A 56 1.99 0.15 -1.28
N GLU A 57 1.16 -0.17 -0.31
CA GLU A 57 0.76 -1.53 -0.02
C GLU A 57 -0.74 -1.66 0.19
N TYR A 58 -1.26 -2.85 -0.07
CA TYR A 58 -2.62 -3.19 0.30
C TYR A 58 -2.74 -4.61 0.83
N ILE A 59 -3.59 -4.77 1.85
CA ILE A 59 -3.96 -6.06 2.44
C ILE A 59 -4.99 -6.70 1.53
N ALA A 60 -4.60 -7.82 0.92
CA ALA A 60 -5.48 -8.71 0.18
C ALA A 60 -5.91 -9.89 1.06
N ASP A 61 -6.64 -10.86 0.50
CA ASP A 61 -7.25 -11.92 1.30
C ASP A 61 -6.22 -12.79 2.05
N ASN A 62 -5.13 -13.20 1.37
CA ASN A 62 -4.13 -14.12 1.93
C ASN A 62 -2.68 -13.59 1.85
N ASN A 63 -2.51 -12.36 1.38
CA ASN A 63 -1.22 -11.74 1.13
C ASN A 63 -1.30 -10.22 1.28
N VAL A 64 -0.14 -9.60 1.31
CA VAL A 64 0.02 -8.15 1.18
C VAL A 64 0.69 -7.89 -0.15
N VAL A 65 0.12 -6.99 -0.94
CA VAL A 65 0.71 -6.58 -2.21
C VAL A 65 1.43 -5.26 -2.01
N PHE A 66 2.70 -5.23 -2.39
CA PHE A 66 3.53 -4.03 -2.35
C PHE A 66 3.82 -3.54 -3.77
N LEU A 67 3.78 -2.23 -3.96
CA LEU A 67 4.10 -1.53 -5.20
C LEU A 67 5.16 -0.48 -4.88
N PHE A 68 6.40 -0.72 -5.29
CA PHE A 68 7.52 0.18 -5.07
C PHE A 68 7.78 1.01 -6.32
N HIS A 69 7.79 2.34 -6.22
CA HIS A 69 8.22 3.20 -7.30
C HIS A 69 9.73 3.45 -7.20
N LEU A 70 10.49 2.69 -7.98
CA LEU A 70 11.93 2.77 -8.06
C LEU A 70 12.35 3.53 -9.32
N GLN A 71 13.65 3.82 -9.44
CA GLN A 71 14.22 4.56 -10.58
C GLN A 71 13.96 3.88 -11.94
N ASP A 72 13.80 2.55 -11.96
CA ASP A 72 13.48 1.74 -13.14
C ASP A 72 11.96 1.54 -13.35
N GLY A 73 11.13 2.14 -12.49
CA GLY A 73 9.67 2.09 -12.55
C GLY A 73 9.04 1.35 -11.37
N ILE A 74 7.80 0.89 -11.57
CA ILE A 74 7.04 0.22 -10.51
C ILE A 74 7.42 -1.26 -10.44
N ARG A 75 7.77 -1.72 -9.25
CA ARG A 75 7.98 -3.13 -8.95
C ARG A 75 6.92 -3.64 -7.98
N LYS A 76 6.24 -4.72 -8.37
CA LYS A 76 5.19 -5.38 -7.59
C LYS A 76 5.72 -6.62 -6.87
N TYR A 77 5.34 -6.78 -5.61
CA TYR A 77 5.59 -7.99 -4.82
C TYR A 77 4.31 -8.47 -4.16
N GLU A 78 4.10 -9.79 -4.15
CA GLU A 78 3.03 -10.44 -3.40
C GLU A 78 3.67 -11.17 -2.21
N VAL A 79 3.38 -10.70 -1.00
CA VAL A 79 4.00 -11.20 0.24
C VAL A 79 3.00 -12.03 1.01
N TYR A 80 3.26 -13.32 1.11
CA TYR A 80 2.47 -14.27 1.88
C TYR A 80 3.04 -14.40 3.30
N ASN A 81 2.17 -14.58 4.30
CA ASN A 81 2.54 -14.77 5.71
C ASN A 81 3.49 -13.70 6.28
N TYR A 82 3.51 -12.50 5.69
CA TYR A 82 4.39 -11.38 6.06
C TYR A 82 5.89 -11.70 6.02
N LYS A 83 6.32 -12.65 5.19
CA LYS A 83 7.72 -13.08 5.07
C LYS A 83 8.26 -12.80 3.67
N ASN A 84 9.10 -11.79 3.57
CA ASN A 84 9.89 -11.50 2.38
C ASN A 84 11.03 -10.54 2.75
N ASP A 85 12.26 -11.05 2.81
CA ASP A 85 13.44 -10.27 3.25
C ASP A 85 13.77 -9.13 2.29
N GLU A 86 13.50 -9.30 0.99
CA GLU A 86 13.72 -8.26 -0.02
C GLU A 86 12.74 -7.11 0.17
N VAL A 87 11.45 -7.40 0.38
CA VAL A 87 10.44 -6.37 0.63
C VAL A 87 10.72 -5.63 1.93
N LEU A 88 11.09 -6.35 3.00
CA LEU A 88 11.46 -5.73 4.27
C LEU A 88 12.66 -4.78 4.08
N ALA A 89 13.71 -5.23 3.41
CA ALA A 89 14.89 -4.41 3.12
C ALA A 89 14.56 -3.18 2.24
N LEU A 90 13.62 -3.30 1.29
CA LEU A 90 13.15 -2.18 0.49
C LEU A 90 12.39 -1.15 1.34
N CYS A 91 11.45 -1.59 2.18
CA CYS A 91 10.74 -0.69 3.10
C CYS A 91 11.71 0.06 4.02
N GLU A 92 12.66 -0.66 4.65
CA GLU A 92 13.67 -0.08 5.53
C GLU A 92 14.58 0.93 4.80
N LYS A 93 14.97 0.62 3.56
CA LYS A 93 15.80 1.51 2.73
C LYS A 93 15.07 2.80 2.40
N LEU A 94 13.80 2.72 1.99
CA LEU A 94 13.02 3.89 1.59
C LEU A 94 12.61 4.76 2.79
N CYS A 95 12.18 4.16 3.91
CA CYS A 95 11.86 4.91 5.13
C CYS A 95 13.09 5.38 5.93
N LYS A 96 14.29 4.88 5.60
CA LYS A 96 15.53 5.07 6.37
C LYS A 96 15.37 4.68 7.84
N CYS A 97 14.66 3.58 8.08
CA CYS A 97 14.28 3.09 9.40
C CYS A 97 14.39 1.56 9.45
N LYS A 98 14.35 0.97 10.65
CA LYS A 98 14.40 -0.49 10.83
C LYS A 98 13.07 -1.00 11.34
N PHE A 99 12.65 -2.15 10.83
CA PHE A 99 11.43 -2.82 11.26
C PHE A 99 11.77 -4.21 11.78
N GLU A 100 11.08 -4.66 12.82
CA GLU A 100 11.21 -6.03 13.31
C GLU A 100 10.75 -7.05 12.26
N SER A 101 9.61 -6.75 11.61
CA SER A 101 9.03 -7.57 10.55
C SER A 101 8.04 -6.76 9.71
N ILE A 102 7.66 -7.29 8.54
CA ILE A 102 6.57 -6.73 7.73
C ILE A 102 5.26 -6.68 8.54
N LYS A 103 4.97 -7.73 9.34
CA LYS A 103 3.73 -7.75 10.15
C LYS A 103 3.73 -6.63 11.17
N THR A 104 4.82 -6.44 11.89
CA THR A 104 4.96 -5.37 12.90
C THR A 104 4.76 -4.00 12.26
N MET A 105 5.46 -3.72 11.14
CA MET A 105 5.34 -2.47 10.38
C MET A 105 3.88 -2.17 10.00
N LEU A 106 3.14 -3.17 9.52
CA LEU A 106 1.74 -2.98 9.13
C LEU A 106 0.82 -2.78 10.33
N VAL A 107 0.98 -3.57 11.41
CA VAL A 107 0.11 -3.49 12.60
C VAL A 107 0.31 -2.19 13.39
N GLU A 108 1.49 -1.58 13.31
CA GLU A 108 1.75 -0.25 13.88
C GLU A 108 0.95 0.85 13.15
N ASN A 109 0.56 0.63 11.89
CA ASN A 109 -0.39 1.50 11.22
C ASN A 109 -1.81 1.27 11.78
N HIS A 110 -2.38 2.32 12.37
CA HIS A 110 -3.69 2.26 13.02
C HIS A 110 -4.81 1.76 12.09
N PHE A 111 -4.70 1.99 10.78
CA PHE A 111 -5.69 1.52 9.80
C PHE A 111 -5.68 0.00 9.64
N TYR A 112 -4.49 -0.62 9.64
CA TYR A 112 -4.34 -2.06 9.43
C TYR A 112 -4.45 -2.88 10.70
N LYS A 113 -4.23 -2.28 11.86
CA LYS A 113 -4.27 -2.95 13.17
C LYS A 113 -5.50 -3.85 13.36
N ASP A 114 -6.66 -3.40 12.91
CA ASP A 114 -7.94 -4.13 13.03
C ASP A 114 -8.29 -4.96 11.77
N LYS A 115 -7.40 -4.97 10.76
CA LYS A 115 -7.56 -5.72 9.50
C LYS A 115 -6.62 -6.91 9.41
N ILE A 116 -5.56 -6.90 10.22
CA ILE A 116 -4.56 -7.96 10.32
C ILE A 116 -4.79 -8.73 11.61
N ASN A 117 -5.07 -10.03 11.48
CA ASN A 117 -5.15 -10.97 12.62
C ASN A 117 -3.80 -11.64 12.87
#